data_AF-A0A6I2UHF1-F1
#
_entry.id   AF-A0A6I2UHF1-F1
#
_cell.length_a   1.000
_cell.length_b   1.000
_cell.length_c   1.000
_cell.angle_alpha   90.00
_cell.angle_beta   90.00
_cell.angle_gamma   90.00
#
_symmetry.space_group_name_H-M   'P 1'
#
loop_
_entity.id
_entity.type
_entity.pdbx_description
1 polymer ?
#
loop_
_entity_poly.entity_id
_entity_poly.type
_entity_poly.pdbx_seq_one_letter_code
_entity_poly.pdbx_strand_id
1 'polypeptide(L)'
;MISMEEKIAMAEQNIRLAMIDYNEHIDVDDHILTDEPFYERLAEDSTMAKQGLRELFRKSPSWDEELDAIVLNGNRTHEPVVGMVYSGVVDLLVKAKVGEDIRLSEIAEIARFFACHENEHLPVLQRVAPNAWRPGKKLSRVLHGVCKSLGIVNESKGSWFQKKFAEVADEMNSRKLSYKLFLSLNPAHFLTMSNPHGDDRGQMLTSCHSLTCTEYQYNNGCTGYARDPVTFIAFTVADPSDKETLNNRKTTRQLFMYEPGNGVLCQSRLYTTNGGTDTEVEEYRLYRDLVQREIALLEGEVNLWTKKTVSQWGRTWVHEHGLFGGYADWWHFSNLATVSVLKSHMETASPFIAGEAGLCLKCGEEIDKYLYCNDCLEDMGYDICFCCGDAVHHGNGNEVHDLETGESVVVCDACYDSEVVECNCCERDVFSSQTQCLSGIGRVCDECAENYEKCDWCSNYGNKEETHDAIDHDGSSITVCEYCYNSRFSECKECDDAYPLSTLRDGLCPECFPRVSRETLGRA
;
A
#
# COMPACT_ATOMS: atom_id res chain seq x y z
N MET A 1 24.53 -25.83 -11.44
CA MET A 1 24.08 -24.65 -10.67
C MET A 1 24.55 -23.45 -11.45
N ILE A 2 23.63 -22.54 -11.78
CA ILE A 2 23.97 -21.24 -12.35
C ILE A 2 24.74 -20.45 -11.28
N SER A 3 25.82 -19.76 -11.67
CA SER A 3 26.58 -18.91 -10.76
C SER A 3 25.75 -17.69 -10.33
N MET A 4 26.20 -16.98 -9.28
CA MET A 4 25.51 -15.75 -8.87
C MET A 4 25.57 -14.69 -9.98
N GLU A 5 26.73 -14.53 -10.61
CA GLU A 5 26.94 -13.59 -11.72
C GLU A 5 26.04 -13.91 -12.93
N GLU A 6 25.95 -15.19 -13.31
CA GLU A 6 25.05 -15.62 -14.39
C GLU A 6 23.58 -15.38 -14.04
N LYS A 7 23.20 -15.49 -12.74
CA LYS A 7 21.84 -15.23 -12.29
C LYS A 7 21.50 -13.75 -12.30
N ILE A 8 22.43 -12.88 -11.89
CA ILE A 8 22.29 -11.43 -11.97
C ILE A 8 22.12 -11.00 -13.43
N ALA A 9 22.98 -11.48 -14.33
CA ALA A 9 22.88 -11.16 -15.76
C ALA A 9 21.53 -11.60 -16.37
N MET A 10 21.01 -12.76 -15.98
CA MET A 10 19.70 -13.24 -16.42
C MET A 10 18.55 -12.40 -15.84
N ALA A 11 18.64 -11.98 -14.57
CA ALA A 11 17.67 -11.08 -13.96
C ALA A 11 17.63 -9.73 -14.67
N GLU A 12 18.80 -9.15 -14.97
CA GLU A 12 18.93 -7.90 -15.72
C GLU A 12 18.28 -8.00 -17.11
N GLN A 13 18.57 -9.08 -17.86
CA GLN A 13 17.96 -9.31 -19.17
C GLN A 13 16.43 -9.41 -19.08
N ASN A 14 15.91 -10.09 -18.05
CA ASN A 14 14.47 -10.21 -17.84
C ASN A 14 13.83 -8.86 -17.51
N ILE A 15 14.47 -8.02 -16.69
CA ILE A 15 13.97 -6.68 -16.35
C ILE A 15 13.92 -5.81 -17.60
N ARG A 16 14.98 -5.81 -18.42
CA ARG A 16 15.04 -5.05 -19.68
C ARG A 16 13.94 -5.45 -20.65
N LEU A 17 13.76 -6.76 -20.85
CA LEU A 17 12.70 -7.27 -21.72
C LEU A 17 11.31 -6.86 -21.21
N ALA A 18 11.08 -6.99 -19.91
CA ALA A 18 9.80 -6.60 -19.32
C ALA A 18 9.49 -5.11 -19.51
N MET A 19 10.49 -4.22 -19.40
CA MET A 19 10.33 -2.79 -19.66
C MET A 19 10.07 -2.47 -21.14
N ILE A 20 10.74 -3.18 -22.07
CA ILE A 20 10.47 -3.07 -23.51
C ILE A 20 9.02 -3.47 -23.79
N ASP A 21 8.63 -4.68 -23.36
CA ASP A 21 7.27 -5.21 -23.54
C ASP A 21 6.24 -4.24 -22.92
N TYR A 22 6.56 -3.59 -21.81
CA TYR A 22 5.65 -2.69 -21.09
C TYR A 22 5.42 -1.39 -21.88
N ASN A 23 6.52 -0.79 -22.33
CA ASN A 23 6.51 0.45 -23.11
C ASN A 23 5.87 0.29 -24.50
N GLU A 24 5.81 -0.92 -25.06
CA GLU A 24 5.09 -1.20 -26.32
C GLU A 24 3.56 -1.10 -26.18
N HIS A 25 3.04 -1.04 -24.95
CA HIS A 25 1.61 -1.15 -24.66
C HIS A 25 1.04 0.03 -23.85
N ILE A 26 1.74 1.16 -23.88
CA ILE A 26 1.31 2.42 -23.26
C ILE A 26 1.32 3.55 -24.28
N ASP A 27 0.56 4.61 -24.00
CA ASP A 27 0.55 5.80 -24.84
C ASP A 27 1.93 6.46 -24.87
N VAL A 28 2.26 7.12 -25.98
CA VAL A 28 3.58 7.74 -26.19
C VAL A 28 3.89 8.80 -25.13
N ASP A 29 2.86 9.49 -24.65
CA ASP A 29 2.99 10.53 -23.62
C ASP A 29 3.22 9.93 -22.20
N ASP A 30 2.90 8.65 -22.00
CA ASP A 30 3.09 7.91 -20.74
C ASP A 30 4.40 7.08 -20.72
N HIS A 31 5.30 7.32 -21.68
CA HIS A 31 6.50 6.51 -21.86
C HIS A 31 7.37 6.47 -20.60
N ILE A 32 7.64 5.26 -20.10
CA ILE A 32 8.43 5.08 -18.88
C ILE A 32 9.91 5.11 -19.22
N LEU A 33 10.60 6.14 -18.72
CA LEU A 33 12.04 6.32 -18.87
C LEU A 33 12.80 5.49 -17.83
N THR A 34 13.81 4.75 -18.28
CA THR A 34 14.67 3.91 -17.45
C THR A 34 16.10 3.93 -17.97
N ASP A 35 17.09 3.96 -17.07
CA ASP A 35 18.51 3.96 -17.45
C ASP A 35 19.29 2.78 -16.82
N GLU A 36 20.51 2.58 -17.31
CA GLU A 36 21.40 1.47 -16.94
C GLU A 36 21.56 1.24 -15.42
N PRO A 37 21.80 2.28 -14.57
CA PRO A 37 22.02 2.07 -13.15
C PRO A 37 20.84 1.39 -12.44
N PHE A 38 19.61 1.66 -12.89
CA PHE A 38 18.42 1.01 -12.36
C PHE A 38 18.41 -0.49 -12.67
N TYR A 39 18.69 -0.87 -13.93
CA TYR A 39 18.69 -2.27 -14.37
C TYR A 39 19.73 -3.10 -13.61
N GLU A 40 20.96 -2.59 -13.53
CA GLU A 40 22.07 -3.25 -12.84
C GLU A 40 21.75 -3.45 -11.36
N ARG A 41 21.32 -2.38 -10.67
CA ARG A 41 21.06 -2.42 -9.24
C ARG A 41 19.86 -3.29 -8.87
N LEU A 42 18.76 -3.20 -9.62
CA LEU A 42 17.59 -4.06 -9.36
C LEU A 42 17.94 -5.54 -9.57
N ALA A 43 18.73 -5.87 -10.59
CA ALA A 43 19.15 -7.24 -10.85
C ALA A 43 20.06 -7.79 -9.75
N GLU A 44 21.06 -7.01 -9.31
CA GLU A 44 21.98 -7.40 -8.24
C GLU A 44 21.24 -7.57 -6.90
N ASP A 45 20.54 -6.53 -6.46
CA ASP A 45 19.87 -6.50 -5.16
C ASP A 45 18.81 -7.60 -5.04
N SER A 46 17.95 -7.76 -6.06
CA SER A 46 16.92 -8.80 -6.04
C SER A 46 17.50 -10.21 -6.05
N THR A 47 18.60 -10.41 -6.78
CA THR A 47 19.24 -11.73 -6.84
C THR A 47 19.85 -12.08 -5.50
N MET A 48 20.58 -11.15 -4.87
CA MET A 48 21.21 -11.35 -3.57
C MET A 48 20.18 -11.52 -2.45
N ALA A 49 19.21 -10.61 -2.34
CA ALA A 49 18.23 -10.64 -1.26
C ALA A 49 17.35 -11.91 -1.28
N LYS A 50 16.92 -12.36 -2.47
CA LYS A 50 16.05 -13.55 -2.61
C LYS A 50 16.80 -14.88 -2.48
N GLN A 51 18.08 -14.89 -2.12
CA GLN A 51 18.88 -16.13 -2.09
C GLN A 51 18.23 -17.22 -1.22
N GLY A 52 17.77 -16.89 -0.01
CA GLY A 52 17.15 -17.87 0.89
C GLY A 52 15.88 -18.49 0.30
N LEU A 53 14.99 -17.67 -0.26
CA LEU A 53 13.80 -18.16 -0.96
C LEU A 53 14.15 -19.00 -2.18
N ARG A 54 15.18 -18.60 -2.95
CA ARG A 54 15.61 -19.33 -4.14
C ARG A 54 16.19 -20.70 -3.79
N GLU A 55 16.96 -20.80 -2.71
CA GLU A 55 17.45 -22.07 -2.17
C GLU A 55 16.30 -22.98 -1.71
N LEU A 56 15.27 -22.42 -1.09
CA LEU A 56 14.06 -23.16 -0.72
C LEU A 56 13.29 -23.63 -1.96
N PHE A 57 13.02 -22.72 -2.91
CA PHE A 57 12.21 -22.97 -4.10
C PHE A 57 12.88 -23.96 -5.06
N ARG A 58 14.21 -23.96 -5.15
CA ARG A 58 14.98 -24.96 -5.94
C ARG A 58 14.78 -26.41 -5.49
N LYS A 59 14.29 -26.66 -4.27
CA LYS A 59 13.91 -28.01 -3.82
C LYS A 59 12.64 -28.51 -4.53
N SER A 60 11.89 -27.62 -5.16
CA SER A 60 10.67 -27.94 -5.91
C SER A 60 11.00 -28.69 -7.20
N PRO A 61 10.38 -29.85 -7.46
CA PRO A 61 10.48 -30.50 -8.79
C PRO A 61 9.84 -29.69 -9.93
N SER A 62 9.13 -28.60 -9.65
CA SER A 62 8.56 -27.70 -10.67
C SER A 62 9.22 -26.32 -10.67
N TRP A 63 10.41 -26.21 -10.08
CA TRP A 63 11.26 -25.05 -10.22
C TRP A 63 11.74 -24.89 -11.67
N ASP A 64 11.56 -23.69 -12.21
CA ASP A 64 12.09 -23.26 -13.50
C ASP A 64 13.17 -22.22 -13.25
N GLU A 65 14.42 -22.57 -13.59
CA GLU A 65 15.58 -21.73 -13.31
C GLU A 65 15.63 -20.48 -14.20
N GLU A 66 15.11 -20.54 -15.43
CA GLU A 66 15.07 -19.42 -16.38
C GLU A 66 14.01 -18.39 -15.95
N LEU A 67 12.82 -18.87 -15.57
CA LEU A 67 11.74 -18.02 -15.09
C LEU A 67 11.94 -17.52 -13.66
N ASP A 68 12.89 -18.10 -12.91
CA ASP A 68 13.08 -17.89 -11.47
C ASP A 68 11.79 -18.10 -10.68
N ALA A 69 11.06 -19.17 -11.02
CA ALA A 69 9.71 -19.41 -10.53
C ALA A 69 9.38 -20.90 -10.36
N ILE A 70 8.50 -21.22 -9.41
CA ILE A 70 7.81 -22.50 -9.39
C ILE A 70 6.59 -22.44 -10.30
N VAL A 71 6.53 -23.31 -11.30
CA VAL A 71 5.41 -23.39 -12.24
C VAL A 71 4.46 -24.51 -11.79
N LEU A 72 3.42 -24.12 -11.07
CA LEU A 72 2.35 -25.04 -10.68
C LEU A 72 1.41 -25.23 -11.87
N ASN A 73 1.52 -26.39 -12.52
CA ASN A 73 0.64 -26.82 -13.60
C ASN A 73 -0.35 -27.89 -13.10
N GLY A 74 -1.32 -28.26 -13.96
CA GLY A 74 -2.28 -29.34 -13.70
C GLY A 74 -1.68 -30.75 -13.52
N ASN A 75 -0.36 -30.88 -13.35
CA ASN A 75 0.34 -32.13 -13.07
C ASN A 75 0.79 -32.22 -11.60
N ARG A 76 0.92 -31.08 -10.91
CA ARG A 76 1.11 -31.01 -9.43
C ARG A 76 -0.20 -31.05 -8.67
N THR A 77 -1.28 -30.80 -9.38
CA THR A 77 -2.64 -30.78 -8.89
C THR A 77 -3.44 -31.59 -9.90
N HIS A 78 -3.71 -32.83 -9.55
CA HIS A 78 -4.37 -33.82 -10.38
C HIS A 78 -5.76 -34.12 -9.83
N GLU A 79 -6.58 -34.83 -10.60
CA GLU A 79 -7.71 -35.53 -10.01
C GLU A 79 -7.16 -36.58 -9.04
N PRO A 80 -7.75 -36.76 -7.83
CA PRO A 80 -7.28 -37.74 -6.86
C PRO A 80 -6.97 -39.08 -7.50
N VAL A 81 -5.72 -39.56 -7.36
CA VAL A 81 -5.37 -40.91 -7.82
C VAL A 81 -6.02 -41.90 -6.88
N VAL A 82 -7.11 -42.50 -7.35
CA VAL A 82 -7.90 -43.53 -6.64
C VAL A 82 -6.99 -44.57 -5.96
N GLY A 83 -5.96 -45.04 -6.67
CA GLY A 83 -5.01 -46.02 -6.13
C GLY A 83 -4.16 -45.51 -4.96
N MET A 84 -3.76 -44.24 -4.96
CA MET A 84 -2.96 -43.63 -3.88
C MET A 84 -3.82 -43.33 -2.66
N VAL A 85 -5.05 -42.83 -2.86
CA VAL A 85 -6.02 -42.67 -1.77
C VAL A 85 -6.31 -44.02 -1.14
N TYR A 86 -6.59 -45.04 -1.95
CA TYR A 86 -6.88 -46.39 -1.48
C TYR A 86 -5.71 -46.96 -0.67
N SER A 87 -4.50 -46.97 -1.23
CA SER A 87 -3.32 -47.54 -0.54
C SER A 87 -2.99 -46.76 0.73
N GLY A 88 -3.08 -45.43 0.70
CA GLY A 88 -2.82 -44.60 1.87
C GLY A 88 -3.84 -44.78 2.99
N VAL A 89 -5.12 -44.94 2.67
CA VAL A 89 -6.15 -45.28 3.67
C VAL A 89 -5.91 -46.68 4.24
N VAL A 90 -5.55 -47.66 3.41
CA VAL A 90 -5.17 -49.00 3.89
C VAL A 90 -3.99 -48.90 4.85
N ASP A 91 -2.91 -48.21 4.47
CA ASP A 91 -1.70 -48.03 5.29
C ASP A 91 -2.01 -47.44 6.67
N LEU A 92 -2.96 -46.48 6.74
CA LEU A 92 -3.44 -45.93 8.00
C LEU A 92 -4.18 -46.98 8.83
N LEU A 93 -5.19 -47.63 8.24
CA LEU A 93 -6.13 -48.48 8.99
C LEU A 93 -5.53 -49.83 9.40
N VAL A 94 -4.51 -50.35 8.70
CA VAL A 94 -3.81 -51.59 9.10
C VAL A 94 -3.04 -51.46 10.42
N LYS A 95 -2.88 -50.23 10.95
CA LYS A 95 -2.34 -50.02 12.30
C LYS A 95 -3.33 -50.32 13.42
N ALA A 96 -4.61 -50.51 13.11
CA ALA A 96 -5.61 -50.94 14.08
C ALA A 96 -5.41 -52.43 14.42
N LYS A 97 -6.02 -52.92 15.52
CA LYS A 97 -5.98 -54.34 15.85
C LYS A 97 -6.88 -55.14 14.93
N VAL A 98 -6.31 -55.59 13.81
CA VAL A 98 -7.03 -56.37 12.80
C VAL A 98 -7.54 -57.68 13.41
N GLY A 99 -8.83 -57.95 13.26
CA GLY A 99 -9.52 -59.13 13.82
C GLY A 99 -10.26 -58.88 15.15
N GLU A 100 -9.86 -57.85 15.91
CA GLU A 100 -10.59 -57.39 17.10
C GLU A 100 -11.44 -56.16 16.79
N ASP A 101 -10.81 -55.10 16.26
CA ASP A 101 -11.47 -53.80 16.06
C ASP A 101 -12.03 -53.64 14.63
N ILE A 102 -11.38 -54.27 13.65
CA ILE A 102 -11.77 -54.21 12.23
C ILE A 102 -11.24 -55.42 11.45
N ARG A 103 -11.99 -55.90 10.46
CA ARG A 103 -11.56 -56.98 9.54
C ARG A 103 -10.80 -56.40 8.33
N LEU A 104 -9.87 -57.15 7.75
CA LEU A 104 -9.16 -56.74 6.52
C LEU A 104 -10.11 -56.39 5.36
N SER A 105 -11.20 -57.16 5.22
CA SER A 105 -12.22 -56.87 4.22
C SER A 105 -12.88 -55.51 4.46
N GLU A 106 -13.09 -55.12 5.71
CA GLU A 106 -13.72 -53.85 6.07
C GLU A 106 -12.77 -52.66 5.89
N ILE A 107 -11.46 -52.87 6.08
CA ILE A 107 -10.45 -51.89 5.72
C ILE A 107 -10.51 -51.59 4.22
N ALA A 108 -10.59 -52.64 3.38
CA ALA A 108 -10.69 -52.48 1.93
C ALA A 108 -11.97 -51.73 1.51
N GLU A 109 -13.12 -52.06 2.12
CA GLU A 109 -14.40 -51.36 1.87
C GLU A 109 -14.32 -49.88 2.27
N ILE A 110 -13.75 -49.56 3.44
CA ILE A 110 -13.57 -48.16 3.86
C ILE A 110 -12.60 -47.42 2.94
N ALA A 111 -11.52 -48.08 2.50
CA ALA A 111 -10.58 -47.48 1.56
C ALA A 111 -11.24 -47.17 0.21
N ARG A 112 -12.11 -48.06 -0.31
CA ARG A 112 -12.91 -47.78 -1.52
C ARG A 112 -13.88 -46.63 -1.35
N PHE A 113 -14.54 -46.52 -0.18
CA PHE A 113 -15.39 -45.36 0.12
C PHE A 113 -14.65 -44.04 -0.09
N PHE A 114 -13.44 -43.91 0.45
CA PHE A 114 -12.65 -42.68 0.32
C PHE A 114 -12.05 -42.48 -1.08
N ALA A 115 -11.63 -43.56 -1.75
CA ALA A 115 -11.00 -43.49 -3.05
C ALA A 115 -12.00 -43.20 -4.19
N CYS A 116 -13.18 -43.83 -4.16
CA CYS A 116 -14.18 -43.77 -5.24
C CYS A 116 -15.40 -42.90 -4.89
N HIS A 117 -15.56 -42.48 -3.63
CA HIS A 117 -16.73 -41.72 -3.16
C HIS A 117 -18.06 -42.46 -3.32
N GLU A 118 -18.02 -43.80 -3.34
CA GLU A 118 -19.19 -44.65 -3.56
C GLU A 118 -19.91 -44.96 -2.25
N ASN A 119 -21.21 -44.62 -2.19
CA ASN A 119 -22.03 -44.79 -1.00
C ASN A 119 -22.34 -46.27 -0.66
N GLU A 120 -22.06 -47.22 -1.56
CA GLU A 120 -22.29 -48.64 -1.30
C GLU A 120 -21.45 -49.19 -0.14
N HIS A 121 -20.29 -48.58 0.13
CA HIS A 121 -19.40 -48.94 1.23
C HIS A 121 -19.74 -48.23 2.56
N LEU A 122 -20.67 -47.27 2.54
CA LEU A 122 -21.05 -46.47 3.70
C LEU A 122 -21.54 -47.29 4.91
N PRO A 123 -22.30 -48.41 4.75
CA PRO A 123 -22.73 -49.22 5.89
C PRO A 123 -21.56 -49.78 6.72
N VAL A 124 -20.45 -50.15 6.06
CA VAL A 124 -19.26 -50.65 6.75
C VAL A 124 -18.60 -49.53 7.55
N LEU A 125 -18.48 -48.33 6.96
CA LEU A 125 -17.95 -47.15 7.63
C LEU A 125 -18.79 -46.77 8.86
N GLN A 126 -20.12 -46.77 8.73
CA GLN A 126 -21.04 -46.46 9.83
C GLN A 126 -21.03 -47.53 10.93
N ARG A 127 -20.75 -48.80 10.61
CA ARG A 127 -20.55 -49.84 11.62
C ARG A 127 -19.25 -49.64 12.41
N VAL A 128 -18.15 -49.34 11.71
CA VAL A 128 -16.82 -49.15 12.32
C VAL A 128 -16.76 -47.84 13.13
N ALA A 129 -17.34 -46.78 12.58
CA ALA A 129 -17.27 -45.44 13.16
C ALA A 129 -18.63 -44.72 13.02
N PRO A 130 -19.63 -45.08 13.85
CA PRO A 130 -21.01 -44.61 13.70
C PRO A 130 -21.18 -43.09 13.68
N ASN A 131 -20.31 -42.39 14.40
CA ASN A 131 -20.35 -40.92 14.54
C ASN A 131 -19.41 -40.18 13.58
N ALA A 132 -18.64 -40.90 12.75
CA ALA A 132 -17.66 -40.29 11.87
C ALA A 132 -18.30 -39.57 10.67
N TRP A 133 -19.43 -40.08 10.15
CA TRP A 133 -20.05 -39.61 8.92
C TRP A 133 -21.37 -38.87 9.13
N ARG A 134 -21.60 -37.85 8.30
CA ARG A 134 -22.89 -37.19 8.05
C ARG A 134 -22.85 -36.51 6.68
N PRO A 135 -23.99 -36.31 6.00
CA PRO A 135 -24.03 -35.60 4.72
C PRO A 135 -23.32 -34.23 4.79
N GLY A 136 -22.53 -33.90 3.75
CA GLY A 136 -21.80 -32.64 3.64
C GLY A 136 -20.55 -32.49 4.52
N LYS A 137 -20.17 -33.51 5.31
CA LYS A 137 -18.94 -33.46 6.11
C LYS A 137 -17.71 -33.72 5.22
N LYS A 138 -16.68 -32.87 5.32
CA LYS A 138 -15.39 -33.04 4.59
C LYS A 138 -14.83 -34.44 4.84
N LEU A 139 -14.49 -35.16 3.78
CA LEU A 139 -14.07 -36.57 3.85
C LEU A 139 -12.84 -36.80 4.70
N SER A 140 -11.85 -35.91 4.69
CA SER A 140 -10.69 -36.02 5.59
C SER A 140 -11.11 -36.02 7.07
N ARG A 141 -12.14 -35.25 7.46
CA ARG A 141 -12.69 -35.29 8.84
C ARG A 141 -13.45 -36.58 9.12
N VAL A 142 -14.05 -37.20 8.11
CA VAL A 142 -14.67 -38.53 8.25
C VAL A 142 -13.58 -39.57 8.48
N LEU A 143 -12.52 -39.57 7.65
CA LEU A 143 -11.37 -40.48 7.79
C LEU A 143 -10.72 -40.35 9.17
N HIS A 144 -10.47 -39.12 9.63
CA HIS A 144 -9.95 -38.90 10.99
C HIS A 144 -10.87 -39.47 12.07
N GLY A 145 -12.19 -39.35 11.90
CA GLY A 145 -13.19 -39.95 12.79
C GLY A 145 -13.15 -41.47 12.80
N VAL A 146 -12.89 -42.11 11.66
CA VAL A 146 -12.66 -43.56 11.56
C VAL A 146 -11.39 -43.93 12.32
N CYS A 147 -10.26 -43.28 12.03
CA CYS A 147 -8.99 -43.50 12.73
C CYS A 147 -9.14 -43.33 14.26
N LYS A 148 -9.91 -42.33 14.70
CA LYS A 148 -10.18 -42.08 16.11
C LYS A 148 -11.00 -43.20 16.74
N SER A 149 -12.01 -43.70 16.04
CA SER A 149 -12.86 -44.80 16.53
C SER A 149 -12.08 -46.11 16.67
N LEU A 150 -11.05 -46.29 15.83
CA LEU A 150 -10.13 -47.43 15.86
C LEU A 150 -8.94 -47.23 16.83
N GLY A 151 -8.85 -46.11 17.53
CA GLY A 151 -7.79 -45.86 18.51
C GLY A 151 -6.38 -45.70 17.93
N ILE A 152 -6.25 -45.42 16.62
CA ILE A 152 -4.94 -45.33 15.93
C ILE A 152 -4.41 -43.89 15.78
N VAL A 153 -5.17 -42.90 16.27
CA VAL A 153 -4.76 -41.49 16.19
C VAL A 153 -3.59 -41.23 17.14
N ASN A 154 -2.52 -40.68 16.59
CA ASN A 154 -1.39 -40.15 17.35
C ASN A 154 -1.14 -38.69 16.97
N GLU A 155 -1.56 -37.76 17.83
CA GLU A 155 -1.47 -36.32 17.58
C GLU A 155 -0.12 -35.69 17.99
N SER A 156 0.85 -36.50 18.44
CA SER A 156 2.20 -36.02 18.72
C SER A 156 2.81 -35.41 17.46
N LYS A 157 3.43 -34.24 17.62
CA LYS A 157 4.06 -33.47 16.54
C LYS A 157 5.03 -34.34 15.74
N GLY A 158 4.82 -34.41 14.42
CA GLY A 158 5.70 -35.13 13.50
C GLY A 158 5.55 -36.65 13.53
N SER A 159 4.52 -37.19 14.18
CA SER A 159 4.25 -38.62 14.21
C SER A 159 4.04 -39.19 12.79
N TRP A 160 4.32 -40.49 12.62
CA TRP A 160 4.01 -41.20 11.37
C TRP A 160 2.53 -41.04 10.99
N PHE A 161 1.61 -41.08 11.97
CA PHE A 161 0.18 -40.90 11.73
C PHE A 161 -0.12 -39.52 11.15
N GLN A 162 0.43 -38.44 11.74
CA GLN A 162 0.22 -37.08 11.22
C GLN A 162 0.72 -36.93 9.79
N LYS A 163 1.95 -37.42 9.52
CA LYS A 163 2.56 -37.37 8.18
C LYS A 163 1.69 -38.11 7.16
N LYS A 164 1.35 -39.38 7.43
CA LYS A 164 0.59 -40.21 6.50
C LYS A 164 -0.85 -39.73 6.33
N PHE A 165 -1.49 -39.26 7.40
CA PHE A 165 -2.84 -38.72 7.33
C PHE A 165 -2.89 -37.44 6.48
N ALA A 166 -1.91 -36.55 6.63
CA ALA A 166 -1.83 -35.33 5.82
C ALA A 166 -1.62 -35.66 4.33
N GLU A 167 -0.70 -36.58 4.01
CA GLU A 167 -0.48 -37.08 2.64
C GLU A 167 -1.78 -37.59 2.00
N VAL A 168 -2.52 -38.44 2.70
CA VAL A 168 -3.80 -38.99 2.21
C VAL A 168 -4.88 -37.91 2.10
N ALA A 169 -4.95 -36.99 3.06
CA ALA A 169 -5.91 -35.90 3.03
C ALA A 169 -5.61 -34.93 1.87
N ASP A 170 -4.35 -34.64 1.59
CA ASP A 170 -3.95 -33.77 0.49
C ASP A 170 -4.27 -34.40 -0.86
N GLU A 171 -3.98 -35.70 -1.02
CA GLU A 171 -4.32 -36.49 -2.21
C GLU A 171 -5.84 -36.57 -2.43
N MET A 172 -6.63 -36.82 -1.38
CA MET A 172 -8.10 -36.83 -1.47
C MET A 172 -8.70 -35.47 -1.86
N ASN A 173 -7.99 -34.38 -1.57
CA ASN A 173 -8.43 -33.01 -1.86
C ASN A 173 -7.65 -32.40 -3.04
N SER A 174 -6.93 -33.19 -3.82
CA SER A 174 -6.32 -32.69 -5.06
C SER A 174 -7.42 -32.32 -6.06
N ARG A 175 -7.14 -31.34 -6.90
CA ARG A 175 -8.05 -30.87 -7.96
C ARG A 175 -7.20 -30.55 -9.18
N LYS A 176 -7.64 -30.94 -10.37
CA LYS A 176 -6.93 -30.53 -11.58
C LYS A 176 -7.07 -29.03 -11.83
N LEU A 177 -5.95 -28.30 -11.88
CA LEU A 177 -5.96 -26.92 -12.34
C LEU A 177 -6.10 -26.86 -13.87
N SER A 178 -7.00 -26.01 -14.36
CA SER A 178 -7.17 -25.72 -15.78
C SER A 178 -6.21 -24.63 -16.29
N TYR A 179 -5.34 -24.10 -15.41
CA TYR A 179 -4.41 -23.01 -15.69
C TYR A 179 -3.04 -23.26 -15.04
N LYS A 180 -2.03 -22.48 -15.43
CA LYS A 180 -0.72 -22.46 -14.76
C LYS A 180 -0.69 -21.32 -13.74
N LEU A 181 -0.28 -21.64 -12.51
CA LEU A 181 0.01 -20.67 -11.45
C LEU A 181 1.52 -20.56 -11.27
N PHE A 182 2.04 -19.34 -11.36
CA PHE A 182 3.46 -19.05 -11.23
C PHE A 182 3.75 -18.49 -9.84
N LEU A 183 4.69 -19.09 -9.09
CA LEU A 183 5.23 -18.53 -7.84
C LEU A 183 6.64 -18.02 -8.13
N SER A 184 6.79 -16.71 -8.33
CA SER A 184 7.99 -16.12 -8.91
C SER A 184 8.81 -15.31 -7.91
N LEU A 185 10.13 -15.42 -8.08
CA LEU A 185 11.16 -14.56 -7.47
C LEU A 185 11.78 -13.58 -8.47
N ASN A 186 11.45 -13.71 -9.76
CA ASN A 186 11.98 -12.87 -10.83
C ASN A 186 11.60 -11.39 -10.64
N PRO A 187 12.57 -10.47 -10.58
CA PRO A 187 12.30 -9.04 -10.41
C PRO A 187 11.45 -8.44 -11.53
N ALA A 188 11.54 -8.97 -12.75
CA ALA A 188 10.71 -8.53 -13.88
C ALA A 188 9.21 -8.72 -13.61
N HIS A 189 8.82 -9.83 -12.98
CA HIS A 189 7.42 -10.12 -12.65
C HIS A 189 6.90 -9.25 -11.50
N PHE A 190 7.78 -8.78 -10.61
CA PHE A 190 7.44 -7.79 -9.58
C PHE A 190 7.30 -6.40 -10.18
N LEU A 191 8.25 -5.97 -11.02
CA LEU A 191 8.22 -4.67 -11.68
C LEU A 191 6.93 -4.49 -12.49
N THR A 192 6.53 -5.55 -13.21
CA THR A 192 5.31 -5.60 -14.03
C THR A 192 4.14 -6.26 -13.31
N MET A 193 4.10 -6.23 -11.97
CA MET A 193 3.04 -6.92 -11.24
C MET A 193 1.63 -6.35 -11.50
N SER A 194 1.53 -5.15 -12.08
CA SER A 194 0.29 -4.57 -12.59
C SER A 194 0.47 -4.30 -14.08
N ASN A 195 -0.52 -4.67 -14.90
CA ASN A 195 -0.46 -4.36 -16.32
C ASN A 195 -0.60 -2.84 -16.54
N PRO A 196 -0.19 -2.31 -17.70
CA PRO A 196 -0.33 -0.89 -17.99
C PRO A 196 -1.78 -0.40 -18.03
N HIS A 197 -2.01 0.82 -17.56
CA HIS A 197 -3.20 1.59 -17.93
C HIS A 197 -3.08 1.96 -19.41
N GLY A 198 -4.13 1.70 -20.20
CA GLY A 198 -4.15 1.98 -21.65
C GLY A 198 -4.01 0.75 -22.55
N ASP A 199 -3.55 -0.40 -22.05
CA ASP A 199 -3.55 -1.64 -22.84
C ASP A 199 -5.01 -2.04 -23.16
N ASP A 200 -5.34 -2.17 -24.45
CA ASP A 200 -6.68 -2.44 -24.95
C ASP A 200 -6.94 -3.93 -25.27
N ARG A 201 -5.95 -4.79 -25.03
CA ARG A 201 -5.96 -6.20 -25.44
C ARG A 201 -6.85 -7.11 -24.55
N GLY A 202 -7.72 -6.55 -23.72
CA GLY A 202 -8.82 -7.27 -23.05
C GLY A 202 -8.88 -7.16 -21.53
N GLN A 203 -9.41 -8.19 -20.86
CA GLN A 203 -9.53 -8.21 -19.39
C GLN A 203 -8.16 -8.35 -18.74
N MET A 204 -7.69 -7.26 -18.13
CA MET A 204 -6.37 -7.17 -17.52
C MET A 204 -6.47 -6.66 -16.10
N LEU A 205 -5.56 -7.16 -15.26
CA LEU A 205 -5.41 -6.68 -13.91
C LEU A 205 -4.59 -5.39 -13.91
N THR A 206 -5.24 -4.28 -13.61
CA THR A 206 -4.60 -2.96 -13.44
C THR A 206 -4.88 -2.44 -12.03
N SER A 207 -3.91 -1.75 -11.44
CA SER A 207 -3.94 -1.28 -10.05
C SER A 207 -3.05 -0.05 -9.85
N CYS A 208 -3.04 0.52 -8.64
CA CYS A 208 -2.13 1.60 -8.23
C CYS A 208 -0.64 1.25 -8.28
N HIS A 209 -0.29 -0.01 -8.55
CA HIS A 209 1.09 -0.46 -8.72
C HIS A 209 1.52 -0.51 -10.20
N SER A 210 0.67 -0.04 -11.12
CA SER A 210 1.04 0.13 -12.53
C SER A 210 2.09 1.24 -12.66
N LEU A 211 3.07 1.06 -13.54
CA LEU A 211 4.07 2.10 -13.83
C LEU A 211 3.43 3.32 -14.50
N THR A 212 2.33 3.14 -15.23
CA THR A 212 1.55 4.29 -15.76
C THR A 212 0.52 4.86 -14.78
N CYS A 213 0.45 4.35 -13.55
CA CYS A 213 -0.42 4.95 -12.53
C CYS A 213 0.38 5.96 -11.71
N THR A 214 0.39 7.20 -12.16
CA THR A 214 1.06 8.32 -11.47
C THR A 214 0.18 8.97 -10.40
N GLU A 215 -1.12 8.66 -10.38
CA GLU A 215 -2.07 9.16 -9.37
C GLU A 215 -1.74 8.71 -7.92
N TYR A 216 -0.95 7.65 -7.75
CA TYR A 216 -0.59 7.12 -6.44
C TYR A 216 0.92 6.97 -6.29
N GLN A 217 1.42 7.29 -5.11
CA GLN A 217 2.84 7.19 -4.76
C GLN A 217 3.38 5.76 -4.58
N TYR A 218 2.52 4.73 -4.64
CA TYR A 218 2.83 3.35 -4.20
C TYR A 218 3.46 2.45 -5.26
N ASN A 219 3.64 2.95 -6.49
CA ASN A 219 4.16 2.17 -7.61
C ASN A 219 5.61 1.71 -7.41
N ASN A 220 6.41 2.42 -6.61
CA ASN A 220 7.75 2.00 -6.20
C ASN A 220 7.77 0.76 -5.30
N GLY A 221 6.63 0.37 -4.71
CA GLY A 221 6.49 -0.87 -3.97
C GLY A 221 6.89 -2.11 -4.78
N CYS A 222 6.77 -2.06 -6.11
CA CYS A 222 7.20 -3.12 -7.02
C CYS A 222 8.67 -3.50 -6.84
N THR A 223 9.58 -2.53 -6.88
CA THR A 223 11.00 -2.79 -6.71
C THR A 223 11.33 -3.09 -5.25
N GLY A 224 10.62 -2.48 -4.30
CA GLY A 224 10.76 -2.80 -2.87
C GLY A 224 10.49 -4.28 -2.57
N TYR A 225 9.40 -4.84 -3.10
CA TYR A 225 9.11 -6.28 -2.95
C TYR A 225 10.12 -7.17 -3.66
N ALA A 226 10.64 -6.74 -4.82
CA ALA A 226 11.65 -7.49 -5.57
C ALA A 226 12.98 -7.58 -4.80
N ARG A 227 13.30 -6.58 -3.97
CA ARG A 227 14.57 -6.44 -3.23
C ARG A 227 14.52 -6.96 -1.80
N ASP A 228 13.36 -7.33 -1.26
CA ASP A 228 13.28 -7.93 0.07
C ASP A 228 13.66 -9.43 0.07
N PRO A 229 13.96 -10.05 1.24
CA PRO A 229 14.33 -11.47 1.28
C PRO A 229 13.15 -12.46 1.38
N VAL A 230 11.90 -12.00 1.55
CA VAL A 230 10.77 -12.85 2.02
C VAL A 230 9.56 -12.88 1.08
N THR A 231 9.42 -11.93 0.16
CA THR A 231 8.25 -11.82 -0.70
C THR A 231 8.42 -12.62 -1.99
N PHE A 232 7.35 -13.26 -2.45
CA PHE A 232 7.23 -13.84 -3.78
C PHE A 232 5.85 -13.53 -4.36
N ILE A 233 5.76 -13.45 -5.70
CA ILE A 233 4.51 -13.14 -6.39
C ILE A 233 3.88 -14.41 -6.96
N ALA A 234 2.60 -14.60 -6.66
CA ALA A 234 1.75 -15.63 -7.25
C ALA A 234 0.84 -15.02 -8.32
N PHE A 235 0.88 -15.50 -9.56
CA PHE A 235 0.06 -14.93 -10.64
C PHE A 235 -0.34 -15.93 -11.72
N THR A 236 -1.37 -15.56 -12.48
CA THR A 236 -1.78 -16.22 -13.73
C THR A 236 -1.74 -15.23 -14.88
N VAL A 237 -1.66 -15.74 -16.10
CA VAL A 237 -1.61 -14.92 -17.32
C VAL A 237 -2.66 -15.39 -18.32
N ALA A 238 -2.93 -14.55 -19.33
CA ALA A 238 -3.87 -14.85 -20.40
C ALA A 238 -3.41 -16.05 -21.26
N ASP A 239 -2.14 -16.08 -21.67
CA ASP A 239 -1.55 -17.18 -22.45
C ASP A 239 -0.17 -17.60 -21.91
N PRO A 240 -0.09 -18.63 -21.05
CA PRO A 240 1.16 -19.07 -20.44
C PRO A 240 2.12 -19.79 -21.41
N SER A 241 1.85 -19.77 -22.72
CA SER A 241 2.78 -20.19 -23.77
C SER A 241 3.52 -19.03 -24.43
N ASP A 242 3.01 -17.81 -24.26
CA ASP A 242 3.64 -16.58 -24.73
C ASP A 242 4.41 -15.92 -23.58
N LYS A 243 5.71 -15.70 -23.78
CA LYS A 243 6.60 -15.12 -22.75
C LYS A 243 6.26 -13.67 -22.43
N GLU A 244 5.82 -12.87 -23.41
CA GLU A 244 5.45 -11.46 -23.19
C GLU A 244 4.31 -11.35 -22.16
N THR A 245 3.37 -12.30 -22.19
CA THR A 245 2.22 -12.28 -21.27
C THR A 245 2.61 -12.44 -19.80
N LEU A 246 3.76 -13.05 -19.51
CA LEU A 246 4.31 -13.17 -18.15
C LEU A 246 4.71 -11.80 -17.58
N ASN A 247 5.09 -10.88 -18.46
CA ASN A 247 5.39 -9.50 -18.11
C ASN A 247 4.07 -8.72 -18.02
N ASN A 248 3.28 -8.62 -19.08
CA ASN A 248 2.26 -7.55 -19.16
C ASN A 248 0.82 -8.00 -19.39
N ARG A 249 0.51 -9.29 -19.20
CA ARG A 249 -0.87 -9.81 -19.36
C ARG A 249 -1.29 -10.72 -18.20
N LYS A 250 -1.03 -10.26 -16.98
CA LYS A 250 -1.46 -10.93 -15.74
C LYS A 250 -2.99 -10.82 -15.57
N THR A 251 -3.64 -11.96 -15.33
CA THR A 251 -5.11 -12.03 -15.11
C THR A 251 -5.46 -12.09 -13.62
N THR A 252 -4.55 -12.59 -12.80
CA THR A 252 -4.61 -12.51 -11.34
C THR A 252 -3.22 -12.26 -10.78
N ARG A 253 -3.14 -11.65 -9.60
CA ARG A 253 -1.89 -11.56 -8.83
C ARG A 253 -2.18 -11.59 -7.33
N GLN A 254 -1.24 -12.12 -6.57
CA GLN A 254 -1.24 -12.07 -5.12
C GLN A 254 0.20 -12.15 -4.61
N LEU A 255 0.54 -11.32 -3.63
CA LEU A 255 1.85 -11.41 -2.98
C LEU A 255 1.76 -12.35 -1.78
N PHE A 256 2.83 -13.10 -1.56
CA PHE A 256 3.01 -13.92 -0.39
C PHE A 256 4.34 -13.57 0.25
N MET A 257 4.40 -13.62 1.58
CA MET A 257 5.63 -13.38 2.33
C MET A 257 5.93 -14.55 3.25
N TYR A 258 7.14 -15.08 3.14
CA TYR A 258 7.61 -16.24 3.87
C TYR A 258 9.11 -16.16 4.08
N GLU A 259 9.54 -16.24 5.34
CA GLU A 259 10.96 -16.38 5.68
C GLU A 259 11.29 -17.88 5.80
N PRO A 260 12.24 -18.42 5.02
CA PRO A 260 12.66 -19.82 5.11
C PRO A 260 13.00 -20.25 6.55
N GLY A 261 12.43 -21.37 6.99
CA GLY A 261 12.61 -21.90 8.35
C GLY A 261 11.82 -21.19 9.46
N ASN A 262 11.12 -20.08 9.18
CA ASN A 262 10.33 -19.37 10.20
C ASN A 262 8.96 -20.07 10.44
N GLY A 263 8.34 -20.59 9.38
CA GLY A 263 7.03 -21.25 9.46
C GLY A 263 5.84 -20.28 9.53
N VAL A 264 6.05 -18.99 9.23
CA VAL A 264 5.00 -17.96 9.11
C VAL A 264 4.82 -17.59 7.65
N LEU A 265 3.62 -17.80 7.13
CA LEU A 265 3.23 -17.42 5.76
C LEU A 265 2.16 -16.32 5.81
N CYS A 266 2.46 -15.18 5.22
CA CYS A 266 1.49 -14.13 4.96
C CYS A 266 0.98 -14.22 3.52
N GLN A 267 -0.33 -14.13 3.34
CA GLN A 267 -1.01 -14.02 2.06
C GLN A 267 -1.62 -12.63 1.97
N SER A 268 -1.25 -11.84 0.96
CA SER A 268 -1.79 -10.49 0.73
C SER A 268 -3.17 -10.52 0.04
N ARG A 269 -3.71 -9.35 -0.32
CA ARG A 269 -4.96 -9.24 -1.08
C ARG A 269 -4.82 -9.87 -2.48
N LEU A 270 -5.83 -10.61 -2.91
CA LEU A 270 -5.90 -11.12 -4.29
C LEU A 270 -6.46 -10.03 -5.20
N TYR A 271 -5.77 -9.77 -6.31
CA TYR A 271 -6.26 -8.93 -7.40
C TYR A 271 -6.58 -9.79 -8.61
N THR A 272 -7.61 -9.39 -9.34
CA THR A 272 -8.15 -10.04 -10.54
C THR A 272 -8.36 -9.00 -11.64
N THR A 273 -8.86 -9.42 -12.80
CA THR A 273 -9.29 -8.50 -13.87
C THR A 273 -10.45 -7.58 -13.47
N ASN A 274 -11.12 -7.84 -12.34
CA ASN A 274 -12.12 -6.95 -11.75
C ASN A 274 -11.53 -6.07 -10.62
N GLY A 275 -10.20 -5.98 -10.52
CA GLY A 275 -9.50 -5.27 -9.45
C GLY A 275 -9.28 -6.12 -8.20
N GLY A 276 -8.94 -5.44 -7.10
CA GLY A 276 -8.67 -6.07 -5.80
C GLY A 276 -9.94 -6.65 -5.19
N THR A 277 -9.91 -7.91 -4.74
CA THR A 277 -11.05 -8.55 -4.06
C THR A 277 -11.26 -7.96 -2.67
N ASP A 278 -12.52 -7.71 -2.28
CA ASP A 278 -12.89 -7.20 -0.94
C ASP A 278 -13.38 -8.30 0.02
N THR A 279 -13.38 -9.57 -0.42
CA THR A 279 -13.75 -10.73 0.40
C THR A 279 -12.95 -11.98 0.00
N GLU A 280 -12.92 -13.01 0.86
CA GLU A 280 -12.34 -14.31 0.48
C GLU A 280 -13.18 -15.01 -0.61
N VAL A 281 -12.70 -14.96 -1.85
CA VAL A 281 -13.24 -15.73 -2.99
C VAL A 281 -12.61 -17.13 -3.10
N GLU A 282 -13.10 -17.98 -4.01
CA GLU A 282 -12.62 -19.36 -4.16
C GLU A 282 -11.13 -19.40 -4.54
N GLU A 283 -10.71 -18.55 -5.46
CA GLU A 283 -9.34 -18.41 -5.94
C GLU A 283 -8.38 -18.02 -4.81
N TYR A 284 -8.80 -17.11 -3.91
CA TYR A 284 -8.01 -16.72 -2.74
C TYR A 284 -7.72 -17.93 -1.83
N ARG A 285 -8.71 -18.78 -1.60
CA ARG A 285 -8.54 -19.99 -0.78
C ARG A 285 -7.69 -21.04 -1.49
N LEU A 286 -7.86 -21.15 -2.81
CA LEU A 286 -7.09 -22.07 -3.63
C LEU A 286 -5.61 -21.70 -3.65
N TYR A 287 -5.25 -20.44 -3.88
CA TYR A 287 -3.85 -20.01 -3.89
C TYR A 287 -3.18 -20.25 -2.54
N ARG A 288 -3.88 -19.93 -1.44
CA ARG A 288 -3.39 -20.22 -0.09
C ARG A 288 -3.07 -21.69 0.09
N ASP A 289 -3.99 -22.56 -0.30
CA ASP A 289 -3.86 -24.00 -0.14
C ASP A 289 -2.70 -24.57 -0.98
N LEU A 290 -2.57 -24.13 -2.24
CA LEU A 290 -1.48 -24.53 -3.12
C LEU A 290 -0.11 -24.09 -2.57
N VAL A 291 0.01 -22.82 -2.16
CA VAL A 291 1.25 -22.27 -1.60
C VAL A 291 1.59 -22.95 -0.28
N GLN A 292 0.61 -23.18 0.61
CA GLN A 292 0.83 -23.86 1.88
C GLN A 292 1.33 -25.30 1.72
N ARG A 293 0.76 -26.06 0.79
CA ARG A 293 1.23 -27.40 0.43
C ARG A 293 2.68 -27.35 -0.07
N GLU A 294 2.94 -26.43 -0.99
CA GLU A 294 4.26 -26.29 -1.60
C GLU A 294 5.31 -25.94 -0.55
N ILE A 295 5.11 -24.87 0.23
CA ILE A 295 6.05 -24.44 1.26
C ILE A 295 6.27 -25.54 2.30
N ALA A 296 5.22 -26.19 2.80
CA ALA A 296 5.38 -27.29 3.76
C ALA A 296 6.22 -28.44 3.21
N LEU A 297 6.02 -28.79 1.93
CA LEU A 297 6.84 -29.81 1.25
C LEU A 297 8.31 -29.38 1.15
N LEU A 298 8.59 -28.13 0.75
CA LEU A 298 9.96 -27.61 0.59
C LEU A 298 10.71 -27.50 1.92
N GLU A 299 9.98 -27.31 3.02
CA GLU A 299 10.50 -27.33 4.39
C GLU A 299 10.65 -28.75 4.97
N GLY A 300 10.14 -29.77 4.28
CA GLY A 300 10.12 -31.16 4.80
C GLY A 300 9.15 -31.35 5.98
N GLU A 301 8.15 -30.49 6.06
CA GLU A 301 7.18 -30.40 7.14
C GLU A 301 5.83 -31.00 6.75
N VAL A 302 5.01 -31.31 7.75
CA VAL A 302 3.63 -31.75 7.51
C VAL A 302 2.79 -30.53 7.18
N ASN A 303 2.01 -30.59 6.08
CA ASN A 303 1.10 -29.53 5.65
C ASN A 303 -0.08 -29.32 6.64
N LEU A 304 0.23 -28.74 7.80
CA LEU A 304 -0.70 -28.45 8.88
C LEU A 304 -0.49 -27.01 9.34
N TRP A 305 -1.36 -26.12 8.88
CA TRP A 305 -1.28 -24.70 9.16
C TRP A 305 -2.38 -24.25 10.12
N THR A 306 -2.04 -23.33 11.01
CA THR A 306 -2.98 -22.63 11.88
C THR A 306 -3.20 -21.23 11.32
N LYS A 307 -4.41 -20.97 10.83
CA LYS A 307 -4.82 -19.64 10.38
C LYS A 307 -5.02 -18.72 11.60
N LYS A 308 -4.38 -17.55 11.59
CA LYS A 308 -4.64 -16.47 12.54
C LYS A 308 -5.25 -15.29 11.76
N THR A 309 -6.47 -14.85 12.13
CA THR A 309 -7.12 -13.70 11.47
C THR A 309 -6.46 -12.39 11.91
N VAL A 310 -6.30 -11.48 10.94
CA VAL A 310 -5.43 -10.29 11.02
C VAL A 310 -5.90 -9.21 11.99
N SER A 311 -7.19 -9.16 12.37
CA SER A 311 -7.76 -8.09 13.20
C SER A 311 -7.12 -7.89 14.58
N GLN A 312 -6.27 -8.80 15.05
CA GLN A 312 -5.40 -8.58 16.22
C GLN A 312 -3.92 -8.99 16.02
N TRP A 313 -3.57 -9.74 14.96
CA TRP A 313 -2.25 -10.40 14.85
C TRP A 313 -1.46 -10.11 13.57
N GLY A 314 -2.06 -9.63 12.47
CA GLY A 314 -1.26 -9.41 11.23
C GLY A 314 -0.16 -8.37 11.43
N ARG A 315 -0.48 -7.31 12.19
CA ARG A 315 0.46 -6.26 12.62
C ARG A 315 1.60 -6.76 13.49
N THR A 316 1.49 -7.94 14.09
CA THR A 316 2.51 -8.48 14.99
C THR A 316 3.42 -9.49 14.31
N TRP A 317 3.13 -9.92 13.07
CA TRP A 317 3.89 -10.98 12.40
C TRP A 317 4.63 -10.51 11.15
N VAL A 318 4.06 -9.56 10.41
CA VAL A 318 4.72 -9.00 9.22
C VAL A 318 4.73 -7.48 9.33
N HIS A 319 5.95 -6.94 9.39
CA HIS A 319 6.20 -5.50 9.43
C HIS A 319 6.66 -5.03 8.06
N GLU A 320 6.34 -3.79 7.70
CA GLU A 320 6.92 -3.17 6.52
C GLU A 320 8.30 -2.59 6.84
N HIS A 321 9.20 -2.55 5.86
CA HIS A 321 10.45 -1.82 6.00
C HIS A 321 10.18 -0.31 6.13
N GLY A 322 11.02 0.42 6.88
CA GLY A 322 10.77 1.84 7.20
C GLY A 322 10.78 2.78 5.99
N LEU A 323 11.42 2.37 4.90
CA LEU A 323 11.46 3.09 3.62
C LEU A 323 10.61 2.40 2.53
N PHE A 324 9.78 1.44 2.91
CA PHE A 324 8.93 0.75 1.94
C PHE A 324 7.87 1.72 1.42
N GLY A 325 7.94 2.04 0.12
CA GLY A 325 7.01 2.98 -0.49
C GLY A 325 5.73 2.37 -1.06
N GLY A 326 5.61 1.05 -1.05
CA GLY A 326 4.41 0.38 -1.54
C GLY A 326 3.26 0.39 -0.53
N TYR A 327 2.07 0.05 -1.02
CA TYR A 327 0.91 -0.11 -0.15
C TYR A 327 0.93 -1.47 0.54
N ALA A 328 1.17 -1.50 1.85
CA ALA A 328 1.23 -2.73 2.61
C ALA A 328 -0.18 -3.30 2.91
N ASP A 329 -0.74 -4.01 1.92
CA ASP A 329 -2.10 -4.59 1.94
C ASP A 329 -2.44 -5.38 3.23
N TRP A 330 -1.43 -5.94 3.90
CA TRP A 330 -1.60 -6.72 5.12
C TRP A 330 -1.87 -5.90 6.40
N TRP A 331 -1.70 -4.58 6.37
CA TRP A 331 -2.00 -3.70 7.50
C TRP A 331 -3.44 -3.18 7.51
N HIS A 332 -4.01 -2.97 6.33
CA HIS A 332 -5.24 -2.19 6.16
C HIS A 332 -6.48 -3.05 5.96
N PHE A 333 -6.31 -4.29 5.49
CA PHE A 333 -7.44 -5.15 5.16
C PHE A 333 -7.53 -6.35 6.12
N SER A 334 -8.16 -6.12 7.27
CA SER A 334 -8.30 -7.13 8.34
C SER A 334 -9.00 -8.44 7.92
N ASN A 335 -9.65 -8.45 6.75
CA ASN A 335 -10.32 -9.61 6.15
C ASN A 335 -9.68 -10.13 4.85
N LEU A 336 -8.62 -9.48 4.31
CA LEU A 336 -8.07 -9.78 2.99
C LEU A 336 -6.60 -10.20 3.00
N ALA A 337 -5.88 -9.92 4.09
CA ALA A 337 -4.64 -10.61 4.38
C ALA A 337 -4.86 -11.76 5.36
N THR A 338 -4.09 -12.83 5.20
CA THR A 338 -4.14 -14.00 6.09
C THR A 338 -2.73 -14.36 6.53
N VAL A 339 -2.51 -14.44 7.85
CA VAL A 339 -1.30 -15.05 8.40
C VAL A 339 -1.60 -16.50 8.78
N SER A 340 -0.74 -17.40 8.33
CA SER A 340 -0.78 -18.82 8.64
C SER A 340 0.52 -19.25 9.29
N VAL A 341 0.44 -19.89 10.44
CA VAL A 341 1.62 -20.41 11.15
C VAL A 341 1.62 -21.92 11.06
N LEU A 342 2.71 -22.50 10.59
CA LEU A 342 2.89 -23.94 10.50
C LEU A 342 2.83 -24.54 11.91
N LYS A 343 2.06 -25.62 12.10
CA LYS A 343 1.79 -26.17 13.43
C LYS A 343 3.06 -26.60 14.14
N SER A 344 4.09 -27.02 13.39
CA SER A 344 5.41 -27.35 13.92
C SER A 344 6.21 -26.12 14.39
N HIS A 345 5.85 -24.91 14.00
CA HIS A 345 6.60 -23.69 14.31
C HIS A 345 5.85 -22.77 15.28
N MET A 346 4.72 -23.21 15.86
CA MET A 346 3.90 -22.38 16.75
C MET A 346 4.64 -21.78 17.97
N GLU A 347 5.73 -22.40 18.41
CA GLU A 347 6.55 -21.96 19.56
C GLU A 347 7.84 -21.24 19.14
N THR A 348 8.26 -21.37 17.88
CA THR A 348 9.54 -20.86 17.36
C THR A 348 9.38 -19.76 16.32
N ALA A 349 8.20 -19.64 15.72
CA ALA A 349 7.85 -18.62 14.75
C ALA A 349 8.09 -17.23 15.33
N SER A 350 8.67 -16.35 14.52
CA SER A 350 8.91 -14.96 14.87
C SER A 350 8.38 -14.00 13.80
N PRO A 351 8.08 -12.74 14.17
CA PRO A 351 7.74 -11.72 13.19
C PRO A 351 8.93 -11.43 12.26
N PHE A 352 8.66 -10.97 11.04
CA PHE A 352 9.68 -10.58 10.06
C PHE A 352 9.28 -9.32 9.29
N ILE A 353 10.24 -8.74 8.55
CA ILE A 353 10.06 -7.53 7.74
C ILE A 353 9.87 -7.92 6.27
N ALA A 354 8.92 -7.27 5.60
CA ALA A 354 8.67 -7.38 4.17
C ALA A 354 8.71 -6.00 3.50
N GLY A 355 9.06 -5.98 2.22
CA GLY A 355 9.39 -4.76 1.49
C GLY A 355 10.80 -4.27 1.77
N GLU A 356 11.27 -3.38 0.91
CA GLU A 356 12.52 -2.62 0.98
C GLU A 356 12.28 -1.25 0.31
N ALA A 357 13.20 -0.30 0.42
CA ALA A 357 13.15 0.93 -0.36
C ALA A 357 12.93 0.64 -1.86
N GLY A 358 12.09 1.46 -2.49
CA GLY A 358 11.93 1.47 -3.93
C GLY A 358 13.20 1.97 -4.63
N LEU A 359 13.28 1.82 -5.96
CA LEU A 359 14.38 2.36 -6.74
C LEU A 359 13.85 3.36 -7.76
N CYS A 360 14.57 4.47 -7.92
CA CYS A 360 14.38 5.40 -9.03
C CYS A 360 14.64 4.67 -10.34
N LEU A 361 13.68 4.70 -11.25
CA LEU A 361 13.77 4.02 -12.55
C LEU A 361 14.91 4.55 -13.43
N LYS A 362 15.42 5.76 -13.16
CA LYS A 362 16.51 6.39 -13.90
C LYS A 362 17.87 6.11 -13.23
N CYS A 363 18.14 6.73 -12.09
CA CYS A 363 19.46 6.63 -11.45
C CYS A 363 19.67 5.38 -10.59
N GLY A 364 18.63 4.57 -10.34
CA GLY A 364 18.73 3.41 -9.46
C GLY A 364 18.94 3.73 -7.98
N GLU A 365 18.81 4.99 -7.55
CA GLU A 365 18.88 5.35 -6.14
C GLU A 365 17.61 4.98 -5.37
N GLU A 366 17.76 4.78 -4.06
CA GLU A 366 16.64 4.41 -3.20
C GLU A 366 15.65 5.56 -3.03
N ILE A 367 14.37 5.24 -3.20
CA ILE A 367 13.25 6.17 -3.04
C ILE A 367 12.09 5.49 -2.31
N ASP A 368 11.34 6.26 -1.54
CA ASP A 368 10.22 5.79 -0.73
C ASP A 368 8.85 6.17 -1.32
N LYS A 369 8.81 6.86 -2.47
CA LYS A 369 7.59 7.19 -3.21
C LYS A 369 7.87 7.42 -4.69
N TYR A 370 6.83 7.22 -5.52
CA TYR A 370 6.82 7.48 -6.97
C TYR A 370 7.92 6.73 -7.74
N LEU A 371 8.03 6.94 -9.06
CA LEU A 371 8.96 6.19 -9.91
C LEU A 371 10.36 6.81 -10.02
N TYR A 372 10.48 8.11 -9.72
CA TYR A 372 11.68 8.89 -9.95
C TYR A 372 12.02 9.71 -8.70
N CYS A 373 13.31 9.85 -8.40
CA CYS A 373 13.76 10.80 -7.39
C CYS A 373 13.64 12.24 -7.93
N ASN A 374 13.63 13.22 -7.01
CA ASN A 374 13.51 14.64 -7.33
C ASN A 374 14.59 15.11 -8.32
N ASP A 375 15.86 14.74 -8.10
CA ASP A 375 16.96 15.12 -9.00
C ASP A 375 16.73 14.63 -10.43
N CYS A 376 16.22 13.41 -10.59
CA CYS A 376 15.91 12.85 -11.91
C CYS A 376 14.68 13.51 -12.55
N LEU A 377 13.69 13.93 -11.75
CA LEU A 377 12.52 14.67 -12.23
C LEU A 377 12.94 16.06 -12.74
N GLU A 378 13.80 16.76 -11.99
CA GLU A 378 14.35 18.07 -12.38
C GLU A 378 15.14 17.94 -13.70
N ASP A 379 15.99 16.93 -13.83
CA ASP A 379 16.71 16.62 -15.07
C ASP A 379 15.78 16.32 -16.26
N MET A 380 14.56 15.84 -15.98
CA MET A 380 13.53 15.56 -16.99
C MET A 380 12.62 16.76 -17.25
N GLY A 381 12.88 17.90 -16.63
CA GLY A 381 12.11 19.13 -16.81
C GLY A 381 10.83 19.16 -15.98
N TYR A 382 10.87 18.65 -14.75
CA TYR A 382 9.76 18.72 -13.80
C TYR A 382 10.17 19.39 -12.48
N ASP A 383 9.33 20.31 -12.02
CA ASP A 383 9.33 20.90 -10.68
C ASP A 383 8.48 20.01 -9.75
N ILE A 384 8.67 20.18 -8.44
CA ILE A 384 7.85 19.50 -7.42
C ILE A 384 6.91 20.53 -6.79
N CYS A 385 5.61 20.25 -6.86
CA CYS A 385 4.60 21.07 -6.19
C CYS A 385 4.86 21.10 -4.67
N PHE A 386 5.05 22.29 -4.12
CA PHE A 386 5.32 22.48 -2.70
C PHE A 386 4.20 21.97 -1.79
N CYS A 387 2.94 22.07 -2.22
CA CYS A 387 1.78 21.71 -1.42
C CYS A 387 1.53 20.19 -1.36
N CYS A 388 1.52 19.52 -2.51
CA CYS A 388 1.15 18.10 -2.60
C CYS A 388 2.33 17.16 -2.88
N GLY A 389 3.48 17.68 -3.32
CA GLY A 389 4.65 16.88 -3.68
C GLY A 389 4.57 16.22 -5.07
N ASP A 390 3.54 16.52 -5.86
CA ASP A 390 3.40 15.98 -7.21
C ASP A 390 4.33 16.69 -8.20
N ALA A 391 4.80 15.96 -9.21
CA ALA A 391 5.64 16.49 -10.28
C ALA A 391 4.81 17.37 -11.23
N VAL A 392 5.34 18.52 -11.60
CA VAL A 392 4.75 19.50 -12.52
C VAL A 392 5.78 19.82 -13.59
N HIS A 393 5.43 19.80 -14.87
CA HIS A 393 6.37 20.21 -15.91
C HIS A 393 6.89 21.63 -15.68
N HIS A 394 8.18 21.86 -15.95
CA HIS A 394 8.81 23.18 -15.84
C HIS A 394 8.01 24.23 -16.61
N GLY A 395 7.65 25.30 -15.91
CA GLY A 395 6.87 26.41 -16.46
C GLY A 395 5.36 26.19 -16.55
N ASN A 396 4.85 25.02 -16.15
CA ASN A 396 3.42 24.77 -15.97
C ASN A 396 2.95 24.94 -14.52
N GLY A 397 3.87 25.08 -13.57
CA GLY A 397 3.53 25.41 -12.18
C GLY A 397 3.41 26.91 -11.96
N ASN A 398 2.65 27.29 -10.92
CA ASN A 398 2.47 28.67 -10.49
C ASN A 398 3.52 29.01 -9.43
N GLU A 399 4.20 30.15 -9.59
CA GLU A 399 5.15 30.65 -8.61
C GLU A 399 4.41 31.34 -7.46
N VAL A 400 4.63 30.86 -6.23
CA VAL A 400 3.96 31.36 -5.03
C VAL A 400 5.02 31.76 -4.02
N HIS A 401 4.84 32.91 -3.37
CA HIS A 401 5.77 33.40 -2.38
C HIS A 401 5.42 32.88 -0.99
N ASP A 402 6.31 32.08 -0.40
CA ASP A 402 6.16 31.57 0.95
C ASP A 402 6.72 32.57 1.97
N LEU A 403 5.85 33.17 2.80
CA LEU A 403 6.26 34.15 3.80
C LEU A 403 7.05 33.55 4.98
N GLU A 404 6.97 32.23 5.20
CA GLU A 404 7.70 31.59 6.29
C GLU A 404 9.20 31.43 5.95
N THR A 405 9.50 31.06 4.72
CA THR A 405 10.88 30.89 4.22
C THR A 405 11.43 32.14 3.54
N GLY A 406 10.55 32.98 2.97
CA GLY A 406 10.91 34.13 2.14
C GLY A 406 11.31 33.75 0.72
N GLU A 407 11.09 32.50 0.30
CA GLU A 407 11.45 31.99 -1.02
C GLU A 407 10.21 31.86 -1.93
N SER A 408 10.45 31.87 -3.25
CA SER A 408 9.43 31.49 -4.22
C SER A 408 9.42 29.97 -4.39
N VAL A 409 8.23 29.38 -4.33
CA VAL A 409 8.01 27.94 -4.50
C VAL A 409 7.06 27.68 -5.67
N VAL A 410 7.13 26.49 -6.26
CA VAL A 410 6.24 26.08 -7.36
C VAL A 410 5.04 25.33 -6.82
N VAL A 411 3.84 25.68 -7.27
CA VAL A 411 2.57 25.06 -6.87
C VAL A 411 1.77 24.65 -8.11
N CYS A 412 1.24 23.42 -8.13
CA CYS A 412 0.40 22.94 -9.23
C CYS A 412 -0.95 23.69 -9.28
N ASP A 413 -1.61 23.75 -10.44
CA ASP A 413 -2.88 24.46 -10.63
C ASP A 413 -3.95 24.10 -9.60
N ALA A 414 -4.09 22.81 -9.29
CA ALA A 414 -5.09 22.36 -8.32
C ALA A 414 -4.83 22.89 -6.90
N CYS A 415 -3.57 22.92 -6.47
CA CYS A 415 -3.19 23.48 -5.17
C CYS A 415 -3.20 25.02 -5.18
N TYR A 416 -2.91 25.63 -6.33
CA TYR A 416 -3.02 27.08 -6.51
C TYR A 416 -4.48 27.52 -6.31
N ASP A 417 -5.42 26.86 -6.99
CA ASP A 417 -6.85 27.17 -6.89
C ASP A 417 -7.43 26.98 -5.47
N SER A 418 -6.89 26.04 -4.69
CA SER A 418 -7.39 25.72 -3.35
C SER A 418 -6.70 26.48 -2.22
N GLU A 419 -5.39 26.69 -2.30
CA GLU A 419 -4.57 27.18 -1.19
C GLU A 419 -4.00 28.59 -1.39
N VAL A 420 -4.01 29.15 -2.60
CA VAL A 420 -3.29 30.37 -2.94
C VAL A 420 -4.24 31.53 -3.20
N VAL A 421 -3.81 32.74 -2.84
CA VAL A 421 -4.56 33.98 -3.03
C VAL A 421 -3.59 35.13 -3.34
N GLU A 422 -4.02 36.04 -4.21
CA GLU A 422 -3.29 37.27 -4.49
C GLU A 422 -3.47 38.28 -3.35
N CYS A 423 -2.37 38.91 -2.91
CA CYS A 423 -2.39 39.96 -1.90
C CYS A 423 -2.84 41.31 -2.50
N ASN A 424 -3.91 41.91 -1.97
CA ASN A 424 -4.43 43.20 -2.43
C ASN A 424 -3.45 44.38 -2.27
N CYS A 425 -2.35 44.22 -1.52
CA CYS A 425 -1.40 45.30 -1.26
C CYS A 425 -0.14 45.21 -2.12
N CYS A 426 0.41 44.01 -2.34
CA CYS A 426 1.66 43.83 -3.10
C CYS A 426 1.49 43.01 -4.37
N GLU A 427 0.28 42.54 -4.69
CA GLU A 427 -0.05 41.76 -5.89
C GLU A 427 0.76 40.45 -6.00
N ARG A 428 1.38 40.01 -4.89
CA ARG A 428 2.06 38.71 -4.80
C ARG A 428 1.05 37.62 -4.48
N ASP A 429 1.20 36.49 -5.14
CA ASP A 429 0.53 35.25 -4.79
C ASP A 429 1.19 34.65 -3.54
N VAL A 430 0.37 34.42 -2.52
CA VAL A 430 0.80 33.90 -1.22
C VAL A 430 -0.18 32.82 -0.75
N PHE A 431 0.24 31.99 0.20
CA PHE A 431 -0.68 31.02 0.79
C PHE A 431 -1.81 31.73 1.54
N SER A 432 -3.03 31.24 1.37
CA SER A 432 -4.23 31.79 2.00
C SER A 432 -4.15 31.77 3.54
N SER A 433 -3.40 30.82 4.10
CA SER A 433 -3.07 30.70 5.52
C SER A 433 -2.16 31.81 6.04
N GLN A 434 -1.44 32.50 5.16
CA GLN A 434 -0.49 33.60 5.45
C GLN A 434 -1.10 34.98 5.12
N THR A 435 -2.43 35.08 5.19
CA THR A 435 -3.17 36.31 4.89
C THR A 435 -4.17 36.70 5.96
N GLN A 436 -4.43 38.00 6.04
CA GLN A 436 -5.45 38.61 6.87
C GLN A 436 -6.46 39.38 6.01
N CYS A 437 -7.72 39.42 6.45
CA CYS A 437 -8.75 40.23 5.80
C CYS A 437 -8.95 41.53 6.59
N LEU A 438 -8.48 42.65 6.04
CA LEU A 438 -8.56 43.97 6.65
C LEU A 438 -9.75 44.76 6.10
N SER A 439 -10.61 45.26 7.00
CA SER A 439 -11.79 46.04 6.60
C SER A 439 -11.39 47.30 5.83
N GLY A 440 -11.93 47.47 4.62
CA GLY A 440 -11.64 48.60 3.73
C GLY A 440 -10.50 48.38 2.75
N ILE A 441 -9.71 47.31 2.90
CA ILE A 441 -8.57 46.96 2.03
C ILE A 441 -8.81 45.61 1.33
N GLY A 442 -9.35 44.64 2.06
CA GLY A 442 -9.55 43.28 1.60
C GLY A 442 -8.46 42.34 2.12
N ARG A 443 -8.09 41.33 1.33
CA ARG A 443 -7.14 40.30 1.75
C ARG A 443 -5.71 40.76 1.50
N VAL A 444 -4.87 40.74 2.52
CA VAL A 444 -3.46 41.14 2.44
C VAL A 444 -2.59 40.08 3.09
N CYS A 445 -1.36 39.92 2.60
CA CYS A 445 -0.38 39.04 3.22
C CYS A 445 0.07 39.58 4.58
N ASP A 446 0.55 38.69 5.45
CA ASP A 446 0.92 39.04 6.83
C ASP A 446 1.99 40.13 6.90
N GLU A 447 2.99 40.11 6.02
CA GLU A 447 4.00 41.18 5.91
C GLU A 447 3.37 42.55 5.59
N CYS A 448 2.44 42.59 4.63
CA CYS A 448 1.77 43.84 4.27
C CYS A 448 0.82 44.31 5.38
N ALA A 449 0.19 43.39 6.10
CA ALA A 449 -0.73 43.71 7.19
C ALA A 449 -0.04 44.51 8.31
N GLU A 450 1.26 44.30 8.52
CA GLU A 450 2.03 45.06 9.52
C GLU A 450 2.09 46.56 9.24
N ASN A 451 1.87 47.00 8.00
CA ASN A 451 1.86 48.42 7.62
C ASN A 451 0.51 49.11 7.87
N TYR A 452 -0.50 48.37 8.32
CA TYR A 452 -1.84 48.90 8.54
C TYR A 452 -2.25 48.83 10.01
N GLU A 453 -3.07 49.79 10.42
CA GLU A 453 -3.73 49.78 11.72
C GLU A 453 -5.19 50.18 11.63
N LYS A 454 -5.96 49.77 12.64
CA LYS A 454 -7.40 49.97 12.66
C LYS A 454 -7.71 51.39 13.11
N CYS A 455 -8.47 52.13 12.31
CA CYS A 455 -9.03 53.42 12.69
C CYS A 455 -10.11 53.22 13.76
N ASP A 456 -9.95 53.85 14.92
CA ASP A 456 -10.91 53.76 16.04
C ASP A 456 -12.25 54.41 15.69
N TRP A 457 -12.27 55.37 14.75
CA TRP A 457 -13.48 56.10 14.38
C TRP A 457 -14.38 55.34 13.39
N CYS A 458 -13.81 54.81 12.31
CA CYS A 458 -14.59 54.13 11.26
C CYS A 458 -14.44 52.61 11.26
N SER A 459 -13.57 52.06 12.10
CA SER A 459 -13.22 50.63 12.16
C SER A 459 -12.59 50.03 10.90
N ASN A 460 -12.32 50.82 9.85
CA ASN A 460 -11.52 50.39 8.70
C ASN A 460 -10.03 50.49 9.01
N TYR A 461 -9.22 49.74 8.28
CA TYR A 461 -7.78 49.81 8.35
C TYR A 461 -7.24 50.94 7.46
N GLY A 462 -6.24 51.66 7.95
CA GLY A 462 -5.50 52.69 7.21
C GLY A 462 -3.99 52.46 7.33
N ASN A 463 -3.21 53.04 6.42
CA ASN A 463 -1.75 52.96 6.48
C ASN A 463 -1.27 53.65 7.77
N LYS A 464 -0.40 52.98 8.55
CA LYS A 464 0.17 53.50 9.81
C LYS A 464 0.93 54.80 9.63
N GLU A 465 1.49 55.05 8.45
CA GLU A 465 2.19 56.31 8.15
C GLU A 465 1.22 57.48 7.86
N GLU A 466 -0.07 57.19 7.66
CA GLU A 466 -1.13 58.15 7.32
C GLU A 466 -2.25 58.17 8.37
N THR A 467 -1.95 57.75 9.59
CA THR A 467 -2.87 57.90 10.72
C THR A 467 -2.51 59.12 11.56
N HIS A 468 -3.50 59.59 12.32
CA HIS A 468 -3.39 60.75 13.17
C HIS A 468 -3.95 60.45 14.55
N ASP A 469 -3.32 61.00 15.58
CA ASP A 469 -3.85 60.99 16.93
C ASP A 469 -4.95 62.04 17.09
N ALA A 470 -6.07 61.65 17.68
CA ALA A 470 -7.19 62.54 17.97
C ALA A 470 -7.80 62.22 19.33
N ILE A 471 -8.68 63.11 19.82
CA ILE A 471 -9.43 62.93 21.07
C ILE A 471 -10.91 62.77 20.75
N ASP A 472 -11.53 61.69 21.22
CA ASP A 472 -12.93 61.37 20.95
C ASP A 472 -13.93 62.21 21.76
N HIS A 473 -15.22 61.85 21.67
CA HIS A 473 -16.29 62.54 22.40
C HIS A 473 -16.21 62.39 23.92
N ASP A 474 -15.58 61.33 24.40
CA ASP A 474 -15.45 60.99 25.82
C ASP A 474 -14.13 61.49 26.41
N GLY A 475 -13.26 62.11 25.59
CA GLY A 475 -11.95 62.61 26.00
C GLY A 475 -10.84 61.58 25.94
N SER A 476 -11.06 60.43 25.27
CA SER A 476 -10.05 59.38 25.09
C SER A 476 -9.20 59.65 23.85
N SER A 477 -7.91 59.36 23.94
CA SER A 477 -7.02 59.37 22.78
C SER A 477 -7.35 58.18 21.87
N ILE A 478 -7.52 58.46 20.58
CA ILE A 478 -7.88 57.51 19.54
C ILE A 478 -6.98 57.72 18.31
N THR A 479 -6.77 56.66 17.54
CA THR A 479 -6.05 56.71 16.27
C THR A 479 -7.05 56.73 15.11
N VAL A 480 -6.95 57.74 14.25
CA VAL A 480 -7.87 57.94 13.13
C VAL A 480 -7.14 57.94 11.80
N CYS A 481 -7.73 57.31 10.78
CA CYS A 481 -7.16 57.34 9.43
C CYS A 481 -7.26 58.73 8.80
N GLU A 482 -6.38 59.04 7.85
CA GLU A 482 -6.32 60.31 7.12
C GLU A 482 -7.70 60.79 6.62
N TYR A 483 -8.50 59.90 6.02
CA TYR A 483 -9.82 60.26 5.53
C TYR A 483 -10.75 60.75 6.64
N CYS A 484 -10.78 60.05 7.78
CA CYS A 484 -11.61 60.45 8.92
C CYS A 484 -11.09 61.74 9.52
N TYR A 485 -9.77 61.87 9.69
CA TYR A 485 -9.13 63.08 10.19
C TYR A 485 -9.56 64.30 9.36
N ASN A 486 -9.32 64.26 8.04
CA ASN A 486 -9.59 65.36 7.13
C ASN A 486 -11.08 65.71 6.98
N SER A 487 -11.98 64.74 7.16
CA SER A 487 -13.41 64.96 6.94
C SER A 487 -14.21 65.24 8.21
N ARG A 488 -13.73 64.80 9.39
CA ARG A 488 -14.49 64.80 10.65
C ARG A 488 -13.80 65.47 11.82
N PHE A 489 -12.50 65.74 11.74
CA PHE A 489 -11.72 66.34 12.82
C PHE A 489 -11.16 67.70 12.43
N SER A 490 -10.80 68.49 13.44
CA SER A 490 -10.04 69.73 13.31
C SER A 490 -9.24 69.97 14.58
N GLU A 491 -8.13 70.67 14.47
CA GLU A 491 -7.27 71.01 15.59
C GLU A 491 -7.88 72.12 16.45
N CYS A 492 -7.71 72.00 17.77
CA CYS A 492 -8.05 73.04 18.73
C CYS A 492 -7.02 74.17 18.64
N LYS A 493 -7.48 75.42 18.49
CA LYS A 493 -6.60 76.60 18.34
C LYS A 493 -5.66 76.90 19.52
N GLU A 494 -5.82 76.22 20.66
CA GLU A 494 -5.04 76.49 21.89
C GLU A 494 -4.13 75.33 22.29
N CYS A 495 -4.55 74.09 22.09
CA CYS A 495 -3.74 72.91 22.49
C CYS A 495 -3.24 72.10 21.30
N ASP A 496 -3.61 72.48 20.07
CA ASP A 496 -3.27 71.81 18.80
C ASP A 496 -3.72 70.34 18.68
N ASP A 497 -4.32 69.75 19.72
CA ASP A 497 -4.92 68.41 19.63
C ASP A 497 -6.14 68.42 18.70
N ALA A 498 -6.33 67.33 17.96
CA ALA A 498 -7.46 67.14 17.05
C ALA A 498 -8.72 66.62 17.77
N TYR A 499 -9.86 67.24 17.50
CA TYR A 499 -11.16 66.85 18.03
C TYR A 499 -12.22 66.73 16.93
N PRO A 500 -13.30 65.95 17.13
CA PRO A 500 -14.42 65.92 16.22
C PRO A 500 -14.98 67.34 15.99
N LEU A 501 -15.28 67.68 14.74
CA LEU A 501 -15.82 68.99 14.37
C LEU A 501 -17.06 69.39 15.19
N SER A 502 -17.83 68.42 15.67
CA SER A 502 -19.03 68.62 16.48
C SER A 502 -18.76 68.96 17.95
N THR A 503 -17.55 68.72 18.48
CA THR A 503 -17.19 69.05 19.88
C THR A 503 -16.53 70.42 20.01
N LEU A 504 -15.96 70.95 18.92
CA LEU A 504 -15.33 72.26 18.90
C LEU A 504 -16.37 73.39 18.95
N ARG A 505 -16.12 74.39 19.79
CA ARG A 505 -16.89 75.64 19.84
C ARG A 505 -15.97 76.82 19.61
N ASP A 506 -16.26 77.62 18.58
CA ASP A 506 -15.40 78.71 18.09
C ASP A 506 -13.94 78.29 17.74
N GLY A 507 -13.75 76.99 17.46
CA GLY A 507 -12.45 76.37 17.20
C GLY A 507 -11.68 75.97 18.46
N LEU A 508 -12.33 75.92 19.62
CA LEU A 508 -11.75 75.50 20.90
C LEU A 508 -12.40 74.21 21.39
N CYS A 509 -11.59 73.33 21.98
CA CYS A 509 -12.05 72.07 22.56
C CYS A 509 -12.82 72.28 23.88
N PRO A 510 -13.55 71.25 24.38
CA PRO A 510 -14.33 71.33 25.61
C PRO A 510 -13.52 71.73 26.86
N GLU A 511 -12.22 71.44 26.90
CA GLU A 511 -11.32 71.82 28.01
C GLU A 511 -10.79 73.27 27.88
N CYS A 512 -10.46 73.72 26.67
CA CYS A 512 -9.91 75.05 26.44
C CYS A 512 -10.99 76.14 26.36
N PHE A 513 -12.18 75.84 25.82
CA PHE A 513 -13.25 76.82 25.67
C PHE A 513 -13.66 77.49 27.01
N PRO A 514 -13.87 76.77 28.13
CA PRO A 514 -14.15 77.37 29.43
C PRO A 514 -12.98 78.18 30.02
N ARG A 515 -11.73 77.80 29.71
CA ARG A 515 -10.54 78.51 30.20
C ARG A 515 -10.37 79.86 29.50
N VAL A 516 -10.40 79.86 28.18
CA VAL A 516 -10.28 81.08 27.35
C VAL A 516 -11.47 82.02 27.60
N SER A 517 -12.70 81.50 27.68
CA SER A 517 -13.87 82.33 27.97
C SER A 517 -13.84 82.98 29.36
N ARG A 518 -13.30 82.31 30.39
CA ARG A 518 -13.09 82.90 31.73
C ARG A 518 -11.99 83.97 31.73
N GLU A 519 -10.90 83.76 30.99
CA GLU A 519 -9.83 84.77 30.85
C GLU A 519 -10.31 86.02 30.10
N THR A 520 -11.19 85.85 29.12
CA THR A 520 -11.79 86.95 28.35
C THR A 520 -12.81 87.74 29.18
N LEU A 521 -13.58 87.06 30.05
CA LEU A 521 -14.53 87.70 30.99
C LEU A 521 -13.85 88.32 32.23
N GLY A 522 -12.68 87.82 32.65
CA GLY A 522 -11.90 88.38 33.75
C GLY A 522 -11.10 89.65 33.41
N ARG A 523 -11.04 90.02 32.13
CA ARG A 523 -10.41 91.25 31.61
C ARG A 523 -11.41 92.32 31.15
N ALA A 524 -12.72 92.09 31.32
CA ALA A 524 -13.79 93.02 30.94
C ALA A 524 -14.18 93.96 32.09
#